data_AF-A0A2H1KKH8-F1
#
_entry.id   AF-A0A2H1KKH8-F1
#
_cell.length_a   1.000
_cell.length_b   1.000
_cell.length_c   1.000
_cell.angle_alpha   90.00
_cell.angle_beta   90.00
_cell.angle_gamma   90.00
#
_symmetry.space_group_name_H-M   'P 1'
#
loop_
_entity.id
_entity.type
_entity.pdbx_description
1 polymer ?
#
loop_
_entity_poly.entity_id
_entity_poly.type
_entity_poly.pdbx_seq_one_letter_code
_entity_poly.pdbx_strand_id
1 'polypeptide(L)'
;MTIVLLTPQGPPLSVGSMGDPSVATTPGPAVLFTTPATSGDVGRGSAPETPEAESTVATASNRPLAYREAGADWHQLGYEAVDHWEGLSPELRQRLIADRTAPLSREEYSTTTDGASASMITSNWTYSGSPRMYCVAGELRELAEVLAEITSD
;
A
#
# COMPACT_ATOMS: atom_id res chain seq x y z
N MET A 1 11.79 -14.47 1.72
CA MET A 1 10.93 -13.30 1.40
C MET A 1 10.93 -13.16 -0.10
N THR A 2 9.75 -13.00 -0.68
CA THR A 2 9.60 -12.75 -2.12
C THR A 2 9.13 -11.32 -2.28
N ILE A 3 9.52 -10.66 -3.37
CA ILE A 3 9.00 -9.35 -3.71
C ILE A 3 7.96 -9.53 -4.80
N VAL A 4 6.82 -8.86 -4.64
CA VAL A 4 5.76 -8.82 -5.63
C VAL A 4 5.68 -7.42 -6.19
N LEU A 5 5.73 -7.33 -7.51
CA LEU A 5 5.53 -6.13 -8.29
C LEU A 5 4.07 -6.05 -8.71
N LEU A 6 3.43 -4.96 -8.33
CA LEU A 6 2.06 -4.64 -8.69
C LEU A 6 2.06 -3.49 -9.71
N THR A 7 1.32 -3.66 -10.79
CA THR A 7 1.15 -2.71 -11.89
C THR A 7 -0.32 -2.69 -12.33
N PRO A 8 -0.81 -1.67 -13.06
CA PRO A 8 -2.17 -1.66 -13.59
C PRO A 8 -2.42 -2.81 -14.57
N GLN A 9 -1.38 -3.22 -15.28
CA GLN A 9 -1.47 -4.19 -16.35
C GLN A 9 -1.16 -5.59 -15.83
N GLY A 10 -2.21 -6.39 -15.61
CA GLY A 10 -2.11 -7.82 -15.34
C GLY A 10 -1.90 -8.19 -13.87
N PRO A 11 -1.81 -9.50 -13.58
CA PRO A 11 -1.68 -9.99 -12.22
C PRO A 11 -0.32 -9.61 -11.59
N PRO A 12 -0.23 -9.55 -10.25
CA PRO A 12 1.02 -9.27 -9.56
C PRO A 12 2.15 -10.23 -9.98
N LEU A 13 3.34 -9.68 -10.19
CA LEU A 13 4.51 -10.41 -10.68
C LEU A 13 5.51 -10.67 -9.54
N SER A 14 5.99 -11.90 -9.41
CA SER A 14 7.10 -12.20 -8.48
C SER A 14 8.43 -11.75 -9.08
N VAL A 15 9.19 -10.93 -8.34
CA VAL A 15 10.50 -10.41 -8.74
C VAL A 15 11.56 -10.75 -7.70
N GLY A 16 12.83 -10.86 -8.13
CA GLY A 16 13.90 -11.33 -7.25
C GLY A 16 14.36 -10.28 -6.23
N SER A 17 14.39 -9.00 -6.62
CA SER A 17 14.79 -7.89 -5.77
C SER A 17 14.38 -6.54 -6.39
N MET A 18 14.58 -5.43 -5.67
CA MET A 18 14.41 -4.08 -6.26
C MET A 18 15.38 -3.79 -7.41
N GLY A 19 16.54 -4.47 -7.46
CA GLY A 19 17.52 -4.36 -8.54
C GLY A 19 17.25 -5.29 -9.73
N ASP A 20 16.12 -6.00 -9.73
CA ASP A 20 15.74 -6.89 -10.83
C ASP A 20 15.55 -6.08 -12.13
N PRO A 21 16.08 -6.53 -13.29
CA PRO A 21 15.88 -5.85 -14.56
C PRO A 21 14.41 -5.62 -14.92
N SER A 22 13.51 -6.51 -14.49
CA SER A 22 12.07 -6.33 -14.67
C SER A 22 11.57 -5.08 -13.95
N VAL A 23 11.95 -4.89 -12.67
CA VAL A 23 11.59 -3.71 -11.86
C VAL A 23 12.15 -2.43 -12.47
N ALA A 24 13.39 -2.43 -12.95
CA ALA A 24 14.02 -1.24 -13.53
C ALA A 24 13.30 -0.77 -14.81
N THR A 25 12.79 -1.71 -15.61
CA THR A 25 12.15 -1.44 -16.90
C THR A 25 10.65 -1.22 -16.80
N THR A 26 10.01 -1.58 -15.68
CA THR A 26 8.57 -1.36 -15.46
C THR A 26 8.24 0.14 -15.31
N PRO A 27 7.37 0.69 -16.17
CA PRO A 27 6.88 2.06 -16.01
C PRO A 27 5.92 2.17 -14.81
N GLY A 28 5.82 3.36 -14.22
CA GLY A 28 4.79 3.66 -13.24
C GLY A 28 3.41 3.89 -13.90
N PRO A 29 2.31 3.80 -13.13
CA PRO A 29 2.28 3.57 -11.68
C PRO A 29 2.62 2.12 -11.32
N ALA A 30 3.42 1.91 -10.28
CA ALA A 30 3.81 0.57 -9.83
C ALA A 30 4.17 0.55 -8.34
N VAL A 31 3.97 -0.58 -7.66
CA VAL A 31 4.32 -0.75 -6.24
C VAL A 31 5.01 -2.10 -6.01
N LEU A 32 6.05 -2.10 -5.19
CA LEU A 32 6.71 -3.31 -4.71
C LEU A 32 6.27 -3.64 -3.29
N PHE A 33 5.87 -4.89 -3.08
CA PHE A 33 5.50 -5.44 -1.78
C PHE A 33 6.41 -6.60 -1.38
N THR A 34 6.74 -6.69 -0.10
CA THR A 34 7.29 -7.90 0.50
C THR A 34 6.17 -8.87 0.84
N THR A 35 6.22 -10.09 0.32
CA THR A 35 5.39 -11.18 0.82
C THR A 35 6.15 -12.01 1.85
N PRO A 36 5.50 -12.38 2.98
CA PRO A 36 6.08 -13.37 3.88
C PRO A 36 6.31 -14.67 3.10
N ALA A 37 7.41 -15.36 3.41
CA ALA A 37 7.68 -16.66 2.80
C ALA A 37 6.66 -17.67 3.34
N THR A 38 5.56 -17.89 2.62
CA THR A 38 4.72 -19.06 2.86
C THR A 38 5.55 -20.29 2.53
N SER A 39 6.02 -20.99 3.56
CA SER A 39 6.49 -22.37 3.43
C SER A 39 5.31 -23.21 2.94
N GLY A 40 5.38 -23.73 1.71
CA GLY A 40 4.41 -24.72 1.25
C GLY A 40 4.24 -24.79 -0.24
N ASP A 41 5.07 -25.63 -0.88
CA ASP A 41 4.59 -26.50 -1.94
C ASP A 41 3.30 -27.18 -1.46
N VAL A 42 2.15 -26.73 -1.97
CA VAL A 42 0.90 -27.49 -1.91
C VAL A 42 0.55 -27.84 -3.34
N GLY A 43 1.16 -28.93 -3.81
CA GLY A 43 0.39 -30.08 -4.26
C GLY A 43 -0.63 -29.81 -5.35
N ARG A 44 -0.25 -30.19 -6.57
CA ARG A 44 -1.09 -30.67 -7.66
C ARG A 44 -2.45 -31.23 -7.16
N GLY A 45 -3.51 -30.44 -7.24
CA GLY A 45 -4.87 -30.82 -6.87
C GLY A 45 -5.90 -29.92 -7.55
N SER A 46 -6.70 -30.50 -8.43
CA SER A 46 -7.64 -29.83 -9.33
C SER A 46 -8.78 -29.09 -8.63
N ALA A 47 -8.97 -27.80 -8.94
CA ALA A 47 -10.26 -27.12 -9.09
C ALA A 47 -10.05 -25.75 -9.79
N PRO A 48 -10.97 -25.28 -10.66
CA PRO A 48 -10.80 -24.02 -11.38
C PRO A 48 -11.41 -22.89 -10.56
N GLU A 49 -10.59 -22.08 -9.91
CA GLU A 49 -11.05 -20.86 -9.24
C GLU A 49 -10.30 -19.67 -9.87
N THR A 50 -11.10 -18.74 -10.39
CA THR A 50 -10.70 -17.52 -11.11
C THR A 50 -9.56 -16.76 -10.43
N PRO A 51 -8.35 -16.69 -11.00
CA PRO A 51 -7.15 -16.21 -10.30
C PRO A 51 -6.91 -14.68 -10.37
N GLU A 52 -7.76 -13.91 -11.04
CA GLU A 52 -7.40 -12.54 -11.44
C GLU A 52 -7.92 -11.43 -10.52
N ALA A 53 -9.01 -11.64 -9.75
CA ALA A 53 -9.58 -10.59 -8.89
C ALA A 53 -9.19 -10.71 -7.40
N GLU A 54 -8.76 -11.89 -6.96
CA GLU A 54 -8.13 -12.09 -5.63
C GLU A 54 -6.69 -11.50 -5.59
N SER A 55 -6.17 -11.07 -6.74
CA SER A 55 -4.77 -10.77 -7.03
C SER A 55 -4.25 -9.43 -6.50
N THR A 56 -5.02 -8.34 -6.58
CA THR A 56 -4.49 -6.97 -6.33
C THR A 56 -4.73 -6.47 -4.91
N VAL A 57 -5.94 -6.66 -4.38
CA VAL A 57 -6.32 -6.19 -3.03
C VAL A 57 -5.60 -6.97 -1.93
N ALA A 58 -5.44 -8.28 -2.10
CA ALA A 58 -4.63 -9.10 -1.20
C ALA A 58 -3.16 -8.67 -1.23
N THR A 59 -2.64 -8.36 -2.42
CA THR A 59 -1.27 -7.87 -2.58
C THR A 59 -1.05 -6.51 -1.91
N ALA A 60 -2.00 -5.59 -2.04
CA ALA A 60 -1.97 -4.28 -1.40
C ALA A 60 -2.00 -4.35 0.15
N SER A 61 -2.37 -5.49 0.72
CA SER A 61 -2.34 -5.73 2.17
C SER A 61 -0.96 -6.14 2.70
N ASN A 62 -0.02 -6.45 1.82
CA ASN A 62 1.35 -6.78 2.20
C ASN A 62 2.14 -5.54 2.63
N ARG A 63 3.33 -5.77 3.20
CA ARG A 63 4.26 -4.71 3.60
C ARG A 63 4.90 -4.06 2.35
N PRO A 64 4.66 -2.77 2.07
CA PRO A 64 5.19 -2.10 0.88
C PRO A 64 6.69 -1.78 1.04
N LEU A 65 7.40 -1.64 -0.07
CA LEU A 65 8.84 -1.33 -0.10
C LEU A 65 9.14 -0.04 -0.84
N ALA A 66 8.52 0.12 -2.01
CA ALA A 66 8.75 1.23 -2.91
C ALA A 66 7.54 1.41 -3.82
N TYR A 67 7.33 2.62 -4.28
CA TYR A 67 6.36 2.94 -5.32
C TYR A 67 7.04 3.69 -6.46
N ARG A 68 6.38 3.73 -7.61
CA ARG A 68 6.79 4.51 -8.76
C ARG A 68 5.55 5.20 -9.32
N GLU A 69 5.58 6.51 -9.43
CA GLU A 69 4.54 7.29 -10.11
C GLU A 69 4.73 7.24 -11.63
N ALA A 70 3.68 7.57 -12.38
CA ALA A 70 3.76 7.67 -13.83
C ALA A 70 4.85 8.68 -14.28
N GLY A 71 5.85 8.20 -15.02
CA GLY A 71 6.95 9.03 -15.53
C GLY A 71 8.01 9.42 -14.50
N ALA A 72 7.93 8.93 -13.26
CA ALA A 72 8.91 9.21 -12.20
C ALA A 72 9.91 8.06 -12.03
N ASP A 73 10.92 8.28 -11.19
CA ASP A 73 11.82 7.23 -10.69
C ASP A 73 11.17 6.45 -9.55
N TRP A 74 11.77 5.31 -9.18
CA TRP A 74 11.35 4.54 -8.01
C TRP A 74 11.64 5.33 -6.73
N HIS A 75 10.62 5.48 -5.89
CA HIS A 75 10.70 6.04 -4.55
C HIS A 75 10.67 4.92 -3.51
N GLN A 76 11.73 4.81 -2.71
CA GLN A 76 11.78 3.86 -1.61
C GLN A 76 11.07 4.44 -0.39
N LEU A 77 10.12 3.70 0.16
CA LEU A 77 9.37 4.14 1.34
C LEU A 77 10.25 4.16 2.59
N GLY A 78 10.10 5.20 3.40
CA GLY A 78 10.68 5.27 4.73
C GLY A 78 10.07 4.24 5.67
N TYR A 79 10.86 3.80 6.65
CA TYR A 79 10.45 2.81 7.65
C TYR A 79 9.10 3.14 8.32
N GLU A 80 8.90 4.41 8.67
CA GLU A 80 7.67 4.88 9.32
C GLU A 80 6.43 4.69 8.43
N ALA A 81 6.48 5.08 7.16
CA ALA A 81 5.36 4.93 6.25
C ALA A 81 5.02 3.46 6.00
N VAL A 82 6.05 2.60 5.92
CA VAL A 82 5.85 1.16 5.74
C VAL A 82 5.18 0.54 6.96
N ASP A 83 5.66 0.83 8.16
CA ASP A 83 5.11 0.31 9.40
C ASP A 83 3.68 0.81 9.65
N HIS A 84 3.42 2.08 9.36
CA HIS A 84 2.07 2.62 9.44
C HIS A 84 1.14 1.93 8.45
N TRP A 85 1.53 1.71 7.20
CA TRP A 85 0.72 0.95 6.25
C TRP A 85 0.41 -0.46 6.78
N GLU A 86 1.42 -1.16 7.30
CA GLU A 86 1.29 -2.50 7.89
C GLU A 86 0.37 -2.50 9.13
N GLY A 87 0.34 -1.41 9.90
CA GLY A 87 -0.54 -1.22 11.05
C GLY A 87 -1.99 -0.82 10.72
N LEU A 88 -2.30 -0.40 9.47
CA LEU A 88 -3.67 -0.08 9.07
C LEU A 88 -4.53 -1.35 9.00
N SER A 89 -5.81 -1.23 9.38
CA SER A 89 -6.78 -2.31 9.13
C SER A 89 -7.02 -2.48 7.62
N PRO A 90 -7.42 -3.68 7.16
CA PRO A 90 -7.76 -3.91 5.75
C PRO A 90 -8.83 -2.93 5.23
N GLU A 91 -9.84 -2.66 6.03
CA GLU A 91 -10.95 -1.75 5.69
C GLU A 91 -10.44 -0.30 5.53
N LEU A 92 -9.52 0.12 6.40
CA LEU A 92 -8.92 1.43 6.33
C LEU A 92 -8.02 1.58 5.10
N ARG A 93 -7.22 0.55 4.75
CA ARG A 93 -6.43 0.55 3.51
C ARG A 93 -7.33 0.68 2.29
N GLN A 94 -8.41 -0.10 2.22
CA GLN A 94 -9.37 -0.01 1.11
C GLN A 94 -10.01 1.38 1.03
N ARG A 95 -10.40 1.95 2.16
CA ARG A 95 -10.96 3.30 2.23
C ARG A 95 -9.97 4.34 1.73
N LEU A 96 -8.69 4.22 2.06
CA LEU A 96 -7.63 5.14 1.63
C LEU A 96 -7.24 4.96 0.16
N ILE A 97 -7.28 3.75 -0.37
CA ILE A 97 -7.09 3.49 -1.81
C ILE A 97 -8.25 4.10 -2.61
N ALA A 98 -9.49 3.96 -2.12
CA ALA A 98 -10.66 4.55 -2.77
C ALA A 98 -10.72 6.09 -2.62
N ASP A 99 -10.34 6.60 -1.45
CA ASP A 99 -10.26 8.03 -1.15
C ASP A 99 -9.09 8.30 -0.20
N ARG A 100 -7.97 8.72 -0.77
CA ARG A 100 -6.76 9.11 -0.02
C ARG A 100 -6.97 10.26 0.97
N THR A 101 -8.05 11.02 0.83
CA THR A 101 -8.41 12.12 1.72
C THR A 101 -9.36 11.71 2.83
N ALA A 102 -9.74 10.41 2.86
CA ALA A 102 -10.65 9.89 3.85
C ALA A 102 -10.13 10.18 5.28
N PRO A 103 -10.98 10.75 6.14
CA PRO A 103 -10.60 11.03 7.51
C PRO A 103 -10.42 9.71 8.29
N LEU A 104 -9.46 9.71 9.21
CA LEU A 104 -9.28 8.70 10.23
C LEU A 104 -10.00 9.15 11.50
N SER A 105 -10.59 8.19 12.20
CA SER A 105 -11.01 8.34 13.59
C SER A 105 -9.79 8.50 14.49
N ARG A 106 -10.02 8.99 15.71
CA ARG A 106 -8.95 9.10 16.72
C ARG A 106 -8.40 7.72 17.08
N GLU A 107 -9.27 6.73 17.16
CA GLU A 107 -8.94 5.35 17.46
C GLU A 107 -8.04 4.76 16.37
N GLU A 108 -8.44 4.88 15.10
CA GLU A 108 -7.62 4.45 13.95
C GLU A 108 -6.25 5.13 13.95
N TYR A 109 -6.19 6.46 14.14
CA TYR A 109 -4.92 7.19 14.25
C TYR A 109 -4.05 6.70 15.41
N SER A 110 -4.64 6.53 16.60
CA SER A 110 -3.88 6.18 17.80
C SER A 110 -3.36 4.75 17.74
N THR A 111 -4.14 3.82 17.18
CA THR A 111 -3.73 2.42 16.99
C THR A 111 -2.61 2.29 15.97
N THR A 112 -2.59 3.13 14.93
CA THR A 112 -1.54 3.03 13.91
C THR A 112 -0.26 3.77 14.29
N THR A 113 -0.33 4.88 15.04
CA THR A 113 0.81 5.79 15.24
C THR A 113 1.34 5.88 16.67
N ASP A 114 0.69 5.21 17.64
CA ASP A 114 0.93 5.39 19.08
C ASP A 114 0.91 6.86 19.55
N GLY A 115 0.30 7.76 18.76
CA GLY A 115 0.10 9.17 19.11
C GLY A 115 1.07 10.16 18.45
N ALA A 116 2.06 9.73 17.66
CA ALA A 116 2.94 10.63 16.90
C ALA A 116 3.35 10.04 15.55
N SER A 117 3.22 10.82 14.47
CA SER A 117 3.57 10.37 13.11
C SER A 117 3.91 11.54 12.20
N ALA A 118 4.94 11.38 11.35
CA ALA A 118 5.21 12.28 10.22
C ALA A 118 4.47 11.84 8.94
N SER A 119 4.06 10.57 8.86
CA SER A 119 3.27 9.97 7.78
C SER A 119 1.75 10.19 7.93
N MET A 120 1.31 10.88 8.98
CA MET A 120 -0.08 11.25 9.19
C MET A 120 -0.17 12.69 9.68
N ILE A 121 -1.02 13.50 9.06
CA ILE A 121 -1.29 14.86 9.50
C ILE A 121 -2.47 14.87 10.45
N THR A 122 -2.32 15.62 11.53
CA THR A 122 -3.42 16.00 12.41
C THR A 122 -3.66 17.50 12.25
N SER A 123 -4.89 17.89 11.96
CA SER A 123 -5.23 19.31 12.02
C SER A 123 -5.33 19.72 13.50
N ASN A 124 -4.31 20.43 13.99
CA ASN A 124 -4.28 20.95 15.37
C ASN A 124 -5.26 22.12 15.61
N TRP A 125 -6.03 22.52 14.59
CA TRP A 125 -6.95 23.65 14.67
C TRP A 125 -8.27 23.23 15.32
N THR A 126 -8.30 23.16 16.65
CA THR A 126 -9.54 23.35 17.41
C THR A 126 -9.92 24.83 17.37
N TYR A 127 -10.42 25.32 16.23
CA TYR A 127 -11.26 26.51 16.25
C TYR A 127 -12.61 26.08 16.86
N SER A 128 -13.09 26.85 17.82
CA SER A 128 -14.27 26.58 18.65
C SER A 128 -15.36 25.74 17.95
N GLY A 129 -15.42 24.43 18.25
CA GLY A 129 -16.52 23.54 17.86
C GLY A 129 -16.27 22.56 16.71
N SER A 130 -15.12 22.58 16.01
CA SER A 130 -14.81 21.59 14.97
C SER A 130 -14.01 20.39 15.53
N PRO A 131 -14.39 19.14 15.20
CA PRO A 131 -13.62 17.97 15.59
C PRO A 131 -12.23 17.97 14.93
N ARG A 132 -11.23 17.42 15.62
CA ARG A 132 -9.89 17.20 15.05
C ARG A 132 -10.02 16.24 13.86
N MET A 133 -9.36 16.58 12.75
CA MET A 133 -9.28 15.73 11.57
C MET A 133 -7.91 15.05 11.53
N TYR A 134 -7.92 13.75 11.28
CA TYR A 134 -6.73 12.91 11.13
C TYR A 134 -6.72 12.38 9.70
N CYS A 135 -5.61 12.55 8.97
CA CYS A 135 -5.48 12.11 7.58
C CYS A 135 -4.10 11.50 7.35
N VAL A 136 -3.97 10.58 6.40
CA VAL A 136 -2.65 10.14 5.92
C VAL A 136 -1.92 11.28 5.21
N ALA A 137 -0.59 11.26 5.24
CA ALA A 137 0.25 12.30 4.70
C ALA A 137 1.59 11.77 4.19
N GLY A 138 2.35 12.62 3.50
CA GLY A 138 3.66 12.29 2.95
C GLY A 138 3.63 11.01 2.12
N GLU A 139 4.63 10.15 2.36
CA GLU A 139 4.84 8.89 1.64
C GLU A 139 3.64 7.93 1.72
N LEU A 140 2.91 7.93 2.84
CA LEU A 140 1.75 7.05 3.02
C LEU A 140 0.56 7.48 2.15
N ARG A 141 0.39 8.81 1.97
CA ARG A 141 -0.61 9.38 1.07
C ARG A 141 -0.24 9.12 -0.39
N GLU A 142 1.03 9.31 -0.74
CA GLU A 142 1.56 9.08 -2.10
C GLU A 142 1.44 7.59 -2.49
N LEU A 143 1.75 6.68 -1.57
CA LEU A 143 1.52 5.25 -1.77
C LEU A 143 0.04 4.95 -2.05
N ALA A 144 -0.89 5.53 -1.28
CA ALA A 144 -2.32 5.36 -1.50
C ALA A 144 -2.77 5.91 -2.86
N GLU A 145 -2.17 7.02 -3.34
CA GLU A 145 -2.40 7.58 -4.68
C GLU A 145 -1.98 6.59 -5.78
N VAL A 146 -0.76 6.06 -5.71
CA VAL A 146 -0.28 5.10 -6.71
C VAL A 146 -1.12 3.82 -6.72
N LEU A 147 -1.52 3.32 -5.55
CA LEU A 147 -2.41 2.15 -5.46
C LEU A 147 -3.82 2.44 -6.01
N ALA A 148 -4.35 3.65 -5.81
CA ALA A 148 -5.61 4.06 -6.40
C ALA A 148 -5.53 4.03 -7.94
N GLU A 149 -4.46 4.55 -8.52
CA GLU A 149 -4.24 4.52 -9.97
C GLU A 149 -4.13 3.09 -10.52
N ILE A 150 -3.48 2.19 -9.79
CA ILE A 150 -3.37 0.77 -10.16
C ILE A 150 -4.72 0.05 -10.10
N THR A 151 -5.59 0.42 -9.16
CA THR A 151 -6.86 -0.29 -8.89
C THR A 151 -8.08 0.30 -9.59
N SER A 152 -7.92 1.43 -10.30
CA SER A 152 -9.01 2.15 -10.97
C SER A 152 -9.28 1.68 -12.41
N ASP A 153 -8.55 0.68 -12.91
CA ASP A 153 -8.75 0.04 -14.23
C ASP A 153 -9.65 -1.21 -14.16
#